data_AF-A0AAW5KPR9-F1
#
_entry.id   AF-A0AAW5KPR9-F1
#
_cell.length_a   1.000
_cell.length_b   1.000
_cell.length_c   1.000
_cell.angle_alpha   90.00
_cell.angle_beta   90.00
_cell.angle_gamma   90.00
#
_symmetry.space_group_name_H-M   'P 1'
#
loop_
_entity.id
_entity.type
_entity.pdbx_description
1 polymer ?
#
loop_
_entity_poly.entity_id
_entity_poly.type
_entity_poly.pdbx_seq_one_letter_code
_entity_poly.pdbx_strand_id
1 'polypeptide(L)'
;MSQLIVTSRYLKNGNQKNKTKRRNYTKYIATRETVEIRSQKFVDRNANATKNQEQLINNLINDFPESKRYLEYEDYEREPTIENAGELISTIVERNADVVGNRQNFVGYMAMRPGVEKRGSHGLFN
;
A
#
# COMPACT_ATOMS: atom_id res chain seq x y z
N MET A 1 21.83 2.24 -1.77
CA MET A 1 21.39 2.01 -0.37
C MET A 1 20.67 3.25 0.12
N SER A 2 19.48 3.11 0.70
CA SER A 2 18.78 4.23 1.34
C SER A 2 19.48 4.64 2.63
N GLN A 3 19.62 5.95 2.85
CA GLN A 3 20.17 6.51 4.09
C GLN A 3 19.07 7.23 4.87
N LEU A 4 18.93 6.90 6.16
CA LEU A 4 17.93 7.51 7.05
C LEU A 4 18.58 8.69 7.78
N ILE A 5 18.17 9.92 7.43
CA ILE A 5 18.71 11.15 8.00
C ILE A 5 17.77 11.67 9.08
N VAL A 6 18.21 11.68 10.34
CA VAL A 6 17.41 12.19 11.47
C VAL A 6 17.81 13.62 11.79
N THR A 7 17.00 14.61 11.45
CA THR A 7 17.21 16.01 11.87
C THR A 7 16.47 16.30 13.17
N SER A 8 17.02 17.18 14.02
CA SER A 8 16.37 17.59 15.28
C SER A 8 16.71 19.04 15.58
N ARG A 9 15.69 19.84 15.92
CA ARG A 9 15.86 21.23 16.38
C ARG A 9 16.41 21.33 17.79
N TYR A 10 16.37 20.24 18.56
CA TYR A 10 16.76 20.21 19.97
C TYR A 10 18.07 19.47 20.23
N LEU A 11 18.48 18.59 19.31
CA LEU A 11 19.74 17.84 19.44
C LEU A 11 20.79 18.42 18.49
N LYS A 12 21.79 19.10 19.06
CA LYS A 12 22.89 19.70 18.32
C LYS A 12 23.68 18.67 17.50
N ASN A 13 24.20 19.09 16.34
CA ASN A 13 25.12 18.28 15.53
C ASN A 13 26.59 18.47 15.98
N GLY A 14 27.52 17.68 15.44
CA GLY A 14 28.97 17.87 15.61
C GLY A 14 29.63 16.80 16.47
N ASN A 15 29.80 17.08 17.76
CA ASN A 15 30.67 16.27 18.64
C ASN A 15 30.14 14.84 18.89
N GLN A 16 31.05 13.91 19.19
CA GLN A 16 30.75 12.49 19.42
C GLN A 16 29.68 12.28 20.51
N LYS A 17 29.71 13.05 21.60
CA LYS A 17 28.69 13.03 22.66
C LYS A 17 27.29 13.33 22.13
N ASN A 18 27.16 14.27 21.19
CA ASN A 18 25.89 14.64 20.59
C ASN A 18 25.41 13.57 19.57
N LYS A 19 26.34 12.93 18.86
CA LYS A 19 26.06 11.78 18.00
C LYS A 19 25.46 10.63 18.81
N THR A 20 26.04 10.30 19.96
CA THR A 20 25.52 9.28 20.89
C THR A 20 24.14 9.66 21.43
N LYS A 21 23.93 10.92 21.85
CA LYS A 21 22.62 11.39 22.31
C LYS A 21 21.53 11.27 21.23
N ARG A 22 21.84 11.64 19.98
CA ARG A 22 20.91 11.47 18.85
C ARG A 22 20.59 10.01 18.61
N ARG A 23 21.59 9.14 18.60
CA ARG A 23 21.38 7.69 18.45
C ARG A 23 20.47 7.14 19.55
N ASN A 24 20.74 7.48 20.81
CA ASN A 24 19.96 7.01 21.96
C ASN A 24 18.52 7.55 21.91
N TYR A 25 18.36 8.83 21.56
CA TYR A 25 17.04 9.44 21.45
C TYR A 25 16.22 8.81 20.31
N THR A 26 16.81 8.65 19.12
CA THR A 26 16.14 7.96 17.99
C THR A 26 15.74 6.54 18.39
N LYS A 27 16.63 5.80 19.07
CA LYS A 27 16.33 4.45 19.58
C LYS A 27 15.14 4.48 20.55
N TYR A 28 15.16 5.39 21.52
CA TYR A 28 14.07 5.54 22.49
C TYR A 28 12.73 5.86 21.81
N ILE A 29 12.69 6.81 20.88
CA ILE A 29 11.47 7.14 20.14
C ILE A 29 10.95 5.93 19.35
N ALA A 30 11.84 5.13 18.77
CA ALA A 30 11.49 3.95 17.99
C ALA A 30 11.08 2.73 18.84
N THR A 31 11.43 2.66 20.14
CA THR A 31 11.20 1.47 20.98
C THR A 31 10.44 1.75 22.28
N ARG A 32 9.97 2.97 22.52
CA ARG A 32 9.17 3.30 23.72
C ARG A 32 7.84 2.56 23.71
N GLU A 33 7.31 2.24 24.88
CA GLU A 33 6.09 1.42 25.06
C GLU A 33 4.88 1.89 24.26
N THR A 34 4.73 3.21 24.08
CA THR A 34 3.59 3.81 23.36
C THR A 34 3.80 3.99 21.87
N VAL A 35 4.94 3.53 21.32
CA VAL A 35 5.18 3.64 19.88
C VAL A 35 4.30 2.64 19.13
N GLU A 36 3.56 3.13 18.13
CA GLU A 36 2.81 2.26 17.24
C GLU A 36 3.79 1.51 16.34
N ILE A 37 4.03 0.24 16.66
CA ILE A 37 4.78 -0.66 15.77
C ILE A 37 3.79 -1.17 14.75
N ARG A 38 3.77 -0.53 13.58
CA ARG A 38 3.08 -1.11 12.43
C ARG A 38 3.83 -2.39 12.05
N SER A 39 3.18 -3.54 12.21
CA SER A 39 3.63 -4.71 11.46
C SER A 39 3.48 -4.31 9.99
N GLN A 40 4.60 -4.04 9.33
CA GLN A 40 4.65 -4.22 7.90
C GLN A 40 4.34 -5.70 7.72
N LYS A 41 3.05 -6.03 7.50
CA LYS A 41 2.71 -7.30 6.92
C LYS A 41 3.53 -7.32 5.64
N PHE A 42 4.63 -8.06 5.65
CA PHE A 42 5.35 -8.41 4.45
C PHE A 42 4.36 -9.24 3.66
N VAL A 43 3.56 -8.55 2.85
CA VAL A 43 2.73 -9.19 1.85
C VAL A 43 3.75 -9.65 0.83
N ASP A 44 3.97 -10.95 0.78
CA ASP A 44 4.74 -11.56 -0.30
C ASP A 44 4.01 -11.23 -1.60
N ARG A 45 4.60 -10.34 -2.39
CA ARG A 45 4.01 -9.82 -3.61
C ARG A 45 3.84 -10.91 -4.67
N ASN A 46 4.68 -11.94 -4.60
CA ASN A 46 4.68 -13.09 -5.48
C ASN A 46 3.74 -14.20 -4.97
N ALA A 47 3.13 -14.05 -3.79
CA ALA A 47 2.06 -14.96 -3.38
C ALA A 47 0.85 -14.83 -4.30
N ASN A 48 0.02 -15.87 -4.33
CA ASN A 48 -1.22 -15.87 -5.11
C ASN A 48 -2.11 -14.69 -4.72
N ALA A 49 -2.83 -14.17 -5.72
CA ALA A 49 -3.79 -13.10 -5.57
C ALA A 49 -4.77 -13.39 -4.43
N THR A 50 -5.10 -12.35 -3.67
CA THR A 50 -6.05 -12.52 -2.58
C THR A 50 -7.47 -12.72 -3.13
N LYS A 51 -8.33 -13.48 -2.42
CA LYS A 51 -9.75 -13.66 -2.82
C LYS A 51 -10.48 -12.34 -3.11
N ASN A 52 -10.16 -11.30 -2.35
CA ASN A 52 -10.75 -9.97 -2.55
C ASN A 52 -10.28 -9.32 -3.86
N GLN A 53 -9.03 -9.52 -4.26
CA GLN A 53 -8.52 -9.04 -5.55
C GLN A 53 -9.17 -9.80 -6.70
N GLU A 54 -9.28 -11.14 -6.63
CA GLU A 54 -9.92 -11.94 -7.66
C GLU A 54 -11.40 -11.54 -7.85
N GLN A 55 -12.15 -11.39 -6.75
CA GLN A 55 -13.53 -10.92 -6.80
C GLN A 55 -13.65 -9.53 -7.42
N LEU A 56 -12.75 -8.61 -7.07
CA LEU A 56 -12.77 -7.28 -7.68
C LEU A 56 -12.43 -7.35 -9.17
N ILE A 57 -11.41 -8.11 -9.56
CA ILE A 57 -11.01 -8.26 -10.97
C ILE A 57 -12.19 -8.79 -11.79
N ASN A 58 -12.90 -9.81 -11.30
CA ASN A 58 -14.09 -10.33 -11.99
C ASN A 58 -15.17 -9.26 -12.16
N ASN A 59 -15.44 -8.47 -11.12
CA ASN A 59 -16.41 -7.37 -11.21
C ASN A 59 -15.95 -6.30 -12.21
N LEU A 60 -14.68 -5.91 -12.17
CA LEU A 60 -14.10 -4.91 -13.06
C LEU A 60 -14.10 -5.37 -14.53
N ILE A 61 -13.85 -6.65 -14.80
CA ILE A 61 -13.89 -7.22 -16.15
C ILE A 61 -15.33 -7.26 -16.68
N ASN A 62 -16.31 -7.60 -15.85
CA ASN A 62 -17.71 -7.56 -16.24
C ASN A 62 -18.15 -6.14 -16.58
N ASP A 63 -17.67 -5.18 -15.81
CA ASP A 63 -17.96 -3.76 -15.97
C ASP A 63 -17.23 -3.12 -17.16
N PHE A 64 -15.99 -3.56 -17.43
CA PHE A 64 -15.09 -3.04 -18.46
C PHE A 64 -14.48 -4.18 -19.28
N PRO A 65 -15.24 -4.86 -20.15
CA PRO A 65 -14.77 -6.05 -20.86
C PRO A 65 -13.52 -5.81 -21.73
N GLU A 66 -13.31 -4.58 -22.18
CA GLU A 66 -12.12 -4.14 -22.92
C GLU A 66 -10.81 -4.31 -22.12
N SER A 67 -10.89 -4.41 -20.79
CA SER A 67 -9.71 -4.64 -19.94
C SER A 67 -9.00 -5.96 -20.22
N LYS A 68 -9.70 -6.94 -20.82
CA LYS A 68 -9.08 -8.21 -21.25
C LYS A 68 -8.02 -8.03 -22.34
N ARG A 69 -7.96 -6.87 -22.98
CA ARG A 69 -6.94 -6.53 -23.99
C ARG A 69 -5.71 -5.85 -23.40
N TYR A 70 -5.70 -5.60 -22.09
CA TYR A 70 -4.57 -4.95 -21.44
C TYR A 70 -3.44 -5.95 -21.23
N LEU A 71 -2.18 -5.48 -21.31
CA LEU A 71 -1.01 -6.32 -21.06
C LEU A 71 -1.03 -6.85 -19.62
N GLU A 72 -1.50 -6.02 -18.70
CA GLU A 72 -1.65 -6.35 -17.28
C GLU A 72 -2.67 -7.47 -17.05
N TYR A 73 -3.64 -7.66 -17.96
CA TYR A 73 -4.57 -8.78 -17.88
C TYR A 73 -3.89 -10.09 -18.29
N GLU A 74 -3.07 -10.06 -19.34
CA GLU A 74 -2.28 -11.20 -19.78
C GLU A 74 -1.25 -11.62 -18.71
N ASP A 75 -0.57 -10.65 -18.10
CA ASP A 75 0.38 -10.91 -17.02
C ASP A 75 -0.31 -11.52 -15.78
N TYR A 76 -1.51 -11.04 -15.44
CA TYR A 76 -2.32 -11.62 -14.36
C TYR A 76 -2.83 -13.03 -14.68
N GLU A 77 -3.29 -13.32 -15.89
CA GLU A 77 -3.72 -14.68 -16.26
C GLU A 77 -2.55 -15.67 -16.29
N ARG A 78 -1.38 -15.22 -16.75
CA ARG A 78 -0.17 -16.06 -16.74
C ARG A 78 0.31 -16.33 -15.32
N GLU A 79 0.34 -15.30 -14.48
CA GLU A 79 0.81 -15.37 -13.10
C GLU A 79 -0.11 -14.55 -12.18
N PRO A 80 -1.11 -15.18 -11.54
CA PRO A 80 -2.09 -14.48 -10.71
C PRO A 80 -1.52 -14.17 -9.31
N THR A 81 -0.50 -13.31 -9.24
CA THR A 81 0.14 -12.87 -8.00
C THR A 81 -0.58 -11.66 -7.40
N ILE A 82 -0.32 -11.35 -6.12
CA ILE A 82 -0.84 -10.14 -5.47
C ILE A 82 -0.42 -8.87 -6.21
N GLU A 83 0.82 -8.85 -6.74
CA GLU A 83 1.36 -7.74 -7.52
C GLU A 83 0.64 -7.60 -8.86
N ASN A 84 0.62 -8.64 -9.70
CA ASN A 84 -0.02 -8.59 -11.02
C ASN A 84 -1.51 -8.29 -10.92
N ALA A 85 -2.20 -8.88 -9.94
CA ALA A 85 -3.59 -8.55 -9.65
C ALA A 85 -3.76 -7.08 -9.26
N GLY A 86 -2.83 -6.56 -8.45
CA GLY A 86 -2.81 -5.16 -8.03
C GLY A 86 -2.56 -4.18 -9.18
N GLU A 87 -1.65 -4.53 -10.10
CA GLU A 87 -1.36 -3.75 -11.31
C GLU A 87 -2.58 -3.72 -12.23
N LEU A 88 -3.16 -4.87 -12.57
CA LEU A 88 -4.37 -4.95 -13.39
C LEU A 88 -5.50 -4.10 -12.82
N ILE A 89 -5.78 -4.21 -11.52
CA ILE A 89 -6.82 -3.40 -10.86
C ILE A 89 -6.53 -1.90 -11.02
N SER A 90 -5.27 -1.50 -10.80
CA SER A 90 -4.87 -0.09 -10.89
C SER A 90 -4.99 0.42 -12.32
N THR A 91 -4.54 -0.35 -13.32
CA THR A 91 -4.64 -0.02 -14.74
C THR A 91 -6.10 0.14 -15.19
N ILE A 92 -6.98 -0.81 -14.84
CA ILE A 92 -8.41 -0.71 -15.19
C ILE A 92 -9.00 0.56 -14.61
N VAL A 93 -8.68 0.87 -13.37
CA VAL A 93 -9.20 2.04 -12.67
C VAL A 93 -8.68 3.33 -13.30
N GLU A 94 -7.38 3.44 -13.56
CA GLU A 94 -6.77 4.65 -14.11
C GLU A 94 -7.31 4.95 -15.51
N ARG A 95 -7.50 3.91 -16.34
CA ARG A 95 -8.01 4.06 -17.71
C ARG A 95 -9.52 4.32 -17.79
N ASN A 96 -10.26 4.04 -16.73
CA ASN A 96 -11.72 4.23 -16.66
C ASN A 96 -12.12 5.17 -15.51
N ALA A 97 -11.21 6.02 -15.03
CA ALA A 97 -11.40 6.85 -13.83
C ALA A 97 -12.60 7.79 -13.92
N ASP A 98 -12.92 8.25 -15.13
CA ASP A 98 -14.09 9.04 -15.48
C ASP A 98 -15.42 8.31 -15.22
N VAL A 99 -15.45 6.99 -15.39
CA VAL A 99 -16.61 6.13 -15.13
C VAL A 99 -16.59 5.55 -13.71
N VAL A 100 -15.42 5.17 -13.23
CA VAL A 100 -15.19 4.48 -11.94
C VAL A 100 -15.40 5.41 -10.74
N GLY A 101 -15.17 6.72 -10.88
CA GLY A 101 -15.40 7.71 -9.82
C GLY A 101 -16.82 7.70 -9.22
N ASN A 102 -17.81 7.17 -9.95
CA ASN A 102 -19.21 7.07 -9.50
C ASN A 102 -19.59 5.72 -8.86
N ARG A 103 -18.68 4.73 -8.76
CA ARG A 103 -19.04 3.36 -8.29
C ARG A 103 -18.57 3.06 -6.85
N GLN A 104 -19.53 2.70 -5.99
CA GLN A 104 -19.32 2.31 -4.59
C GLN A 104 -18.38 1.11 -4.39
N ASN A 105 -18.37 0.14 -5.31
CA ASN A 105 -17.51 -1.05 -5.22
C ASN A 105 -16.01 -0.72 -5.27
N PHE A 106 -15.63 0.29 -6.04
CA PHE A 106 -14.23 0.73 -6.18
C PHE A 106 -13.74 1.47 -4.93
N VAL A 107 -14.54 2.40 -4.43
CA VAL A 107 -14.32 3.09 -3.16
C VAL A 107 -14.13 2.07 -2.03
N GLY A 108 -14.95 1.01 -2.02
CA GLY A 108 -14.84 -0.10 -1.07
C GLY A 108 -13.50 -0.84 -1.16
N TYR A 109 -13.01 -1.17 -2.36
CA TYR A 109 -11.70 -1.83 -2.50
C TYR A 109 -10.53 -0.91 -2.14
N MET A 110 -10.55 0.36 -2.57
CA MET A 110 -9.51 1.32 -2.17
C MET A 110 -9.45 1.50 -0.65
N ALA A 111 -10.60 1.42 0.03
CA ALA A 111 -10.66 1.42 1.48
C ALA A 111 -10.13 0.14 2.14
N MET A 112 -10.07 -0.99 1.42
CA MET A 112 -9.76 -2.32 1.98
C MET A 112 -8.49 -2.97 1.41
N ARG A 113 -7.79 -2.34 0.46
CA ARG A 113 -6.60 -2.92 -0.19
C ARG A 113 -5.51 -3.27 0.84
N PRO A 114 -4.76 -4.38 0.65
CA PRO A 114 -3.62 -4.71 1.51
C PRO A 114 -2.64 -3.53 1.65
N GLY A 115 -2.32 -3.17 2.89
CA GLY A 115 -1.40 -2.06 3.19
C GLY A 115 -2.05 -0.69 3.44
N VAL A 116 -3.36 -0.54 3.24
CA VAL A 116 -4.09 0.70 3.57
C VAL A 116 -4.19 0.89 5.08
N GLU A 117 -3.91 2.12 5.54
CA GLU A 117 -4.13 2.53 6.93
C GLU A 117 -5.63 2.65 7.21
N LYS A 118 -6.16 1.76 8.05
CA LYS A 118 -7.58 1.77 8.43
C LYS A 118 -7.79 2.71 9.62
N ARG A 119 -8.59 3.75 9.44
CA ARG A 119 -9.08 4.62 10.53
C ARG A 119 -10.58 4.40 10.69
N GLY A 120 -10.96 3.28 11.30
CA GLY A 120 -12.37 2.85 11.45
C GLY A 120 -12.67 1.54 10.70
N SER A 121 -13.95 1.30 10.36
CA SER A 121 -14.35 0.12 9.58
C SER A 121 -13.79 0.12 8.15
N HIS A 122 -13.42 1.31 7.65
CA HIS A 122 -12.91 1.55 6.30
C HIS A 122 -11.62 2.40 6.33
N GLY A 123 -10.81 2.32 5.27
CA GLY A 123 -9.55 3.05 5.11
C GLY A 123 -9.64 4.39 4.38
N LEU A 124 -10.84 4.89 4.09
CA LEU A 124 -11.05 6.22 3.52
C LEU A 124 -11.53 7.16 4.63
N PHE A 125 -11.06 8.42 4.57
CA PHE A 125 -11.18 9.43 5.63
C PHE A 125 -12.57 9.48 6.30
N ASN A 126 -12.55 9.71 7.61
CA ASN A 126 -13.74 9.91 8.44
C ASN A 126 -14.31 11.32 8.31
#